data_AF-A0A061EZH2-F1
#
_entry.id   AF-A0A061EZH2-F1
#
_cell.length_a   1.000
_cell.length_b   1.000
_cell.length_c   1.000
_cell.angle_alpha   90.00
_cell.angle_beta   90.00
_cell.angle_gamma   90.00
#
_symmetry.space_group_name_H-M   'P 1'
#
loop_
_entity.id
_entity.type
_entity.pdbx_description
1 polymer ?
#
loop_
_entity_poly.entity_id
_entity_poly.type
_entity_poly.pdbx_seq_one_letter_code
_entity_poly.pdbx_strand_id
1 'polypeptide(L)'
;MDMDVPSHTEAYLVTNVVTKAVWVIFQLFFYALRPLFHKPKPSGYWEFINLFIQIALDATLIYFWGWKPLAYLILSTFVGGGMHPMAGHFIAEHYVFKLDQETYSYYGPLNLLTWSVGYHNVHIGKILTER
;
A
#
# COMPACT_ATOMS: atom_id res chain seq x y z
N MET A 1 -16.68 2.55 1.31
CA MET A 1 -15.34 3.08 0.98
C MET A 1 -14.35 1.94 1.01
N ASP A 2 -13.67 1.75 -0.10
CA ASP A 2 -12.46 0.95 -0.22
C ASP A 2 -11.35 1.61 0.61
N MET A 3 -10.64 0.82 1.41
CA MET A 3 -9.59 1.35 2.27
C MET A 3 -8.30 1.68 1.52
N ASP A 4 -8.22 1.30 0.25
CA ASP A 4 -7.04 1.51 -0.58
C ASP A 4 -7.09 2.88 -1.29
N VAL A 5 -8.29 3.48 -1.37
CA VAL A 5 -8.54 4.84 -1.92
C VAL A 5 -8.38 5.92 -0.84
N PRO A 6 -7.86 7.12 -1.16
CA PRO A 6 -7.72 8.21 -0.19
C PRO A 6 -9.05 8.62 0.45
N SER A 7 -8.98 9.00 1.72
CA SER A 7 -10.12 9.61 2.40
C SER A 7 -10.43 10.99 1.82
N HIS A 8 -11.65 11.49 2.05
CA HIS A 8 -12.02 12.85 1.65
C HIS A 8 -11.08 13.91 2.26
N THR A 9 -10.60 13.68 3.48
CA THR A 9 -9.62 14.54 4.14
C THR A 9 -8.27 14.55 3.42
N GLU A 10 -7.77 13.38 3.02
CA GLU A 10 -6.52 13.27 2.24
C GLU A 10 -6.67 13.97 0.89
N ALA A 11 -7.80 13.79 0.21
CA ALA A 11 -8.07 14.44 -1.07
C ALA A 11 -8.12 15.97 -0.96
N TYR A 12 -8.61 16.52 0.16
CA TYR A 12 -8.64 17.96 0.40
C TYR A 12 -7.26 18.54 0.76
N LEU A 13 -6.44 17.79 1.49
CA LEU A 13 -5.11 18.23 1.92
C LEU A 13 -4.04 18.08 0.83
N VAL A 14 -4.16 17.07 -0.04
CA VAL A 14 -3.14 16.71 -1.03
C VAL A 14 -3.47 17.32 -2.39
N THR A 15 -3.18 18.62 -2.54
CA THR A 15 -3.57 19.40 -3.73
C THR A 15 -2.40 19.79 -4.62
N ASN A 16 -1.25 20.12 -4.04
CA ASN A 16 -0.07 20.60 -4.76
C ASN A 16 1.02 19.52 -4.89
N VAL A 17 2.02 19.79 -5.74
CA VAL A 17 3.10 18.83 -6.06
C VAL A 17 3.89 18.41 -4.82
N VAL A 18 4.17 19.33 -3.90
CA VAL A 18 4.91 19.03 -2.67
C VAL A 18 4.09 18.12 -1.76
N THR A 19 2.81 18.44 -1.54
CA THR A 19 1.92 17.61 -0.74
C THR A 19 1.71 16.23 -1.35
N LYS A 20 1.68 16.13 -2.69
CA LYS A 20 1.60 14.84 -3.41
C LYS A 20 2.89 14.04 -3.25
N ALA A 21 4.06 14.68 -3.33
CA ALA A 21 5.35 14.01 -3.13
C ALA A 21 5.48 13.48 -1.70
N VAL A 22 5.12 14.27 -0.70
CA VAL A 22 5.07 13.82 0.70
C VAL A 22 4.07 12.67 0.85
N TRP A 23 2.88 12.80 0.25
CA TRP A 23 1.88 11.74 0.31
C TRP A 23 2.39 10.42 -0.28
N VAL A 24 3.07 10.45 -1.43
CA VAL A 24 3.68 9.27 -2.06
C VAL A 24 4.81 8.67 -1.20
N ILE A 25 5.65 9.49 -0.57
CA ILE A 25 6.72 8.99 0.33
C ILE A 25 6.13 8.23 1.54
N PHE A 26 5.06 8.78 2.12
CA PHE A 26 4.40 8.21 3.30
C PHE A 26 3.21 7.31 2.94
N GLN A 27 3.08 6.90 1.67
CA GLN A 27 1.93 6.15 1.17
C GLN A 27 1.66 4.87 1.98
N LEU A 28 2.72 4.12 2.31
CA LEU A 28 2.65 2.93 3.16
C LEU A 28 2.08 3.21 4.55
N PHE A 29 2.40 4.36 5.16
CA PHE A 29 1.83 4.73 6.46
C PHE A 29 0.34 5.02 6.33
N PHE A 30 -0.06 5.81 5.33
CA PHE A 30 -1.48 6.09 5.11
C PHE A 30 -2.23 4.79 4.84
N TYR A 31 -1.70 3.91 4.00
CA TYR A 31 -2.26 2.61 3.71
C TYR A 31 -2.45 1.75 4.97
N ALA A 32 -1.42 1.62 5.82
CA ALA A 32 -1.48 0.81 7.03
C ALA A 32 -2.41 1.40 8.11
N LEU A 33 -2.47 2.72 8.24
CA LEU A 33 -3.20 3.40 9.31
C LEU A 33 -4.67 3.70 8.95
N ARG A 34 -4.99 3.95 7.67
CA ARG A 34 -6.34 4.34 7.24
C ARG A 34 -7.43 3.34 7.68
N PRO A 35 -7.24 2.01 7.60
CA PRO A 35 -8.18 1.02 8.12
C PRO A 35 -8.47 1.19 9.61
N LEU A 36 -7.49 1.57 10.42
CA LEU A 36 -7.65 1.71 11.88
C LEU A 36 -8.64 2.83 12.25
N PHE A 37 -8.72 3.88 11.44
CA PHE A 37 -9.60 5.03 11.72
C PHE A 37 -10.97 4.93 11.05
N HIS A 38 -11.05 4.40 9.83
CA HIS A 38 -12.30 4.42 9.06
C HIS A 38 -13.10 3.10 9.15
N LYS A 39 -12.40 1.96 9.30
CA LYS A 39 -13.03 0.63 9.39
C LYS A 39 -12.22 -0.30 10.31
N PRO A 40 -12.14 0.02 11.62
CA PRO A 40 -11.41 -0.81 12.56
C PRO A 40 -12.03 -2.21 12.60
N LYS A 41 -11.23 -3.22 12.30
CA LYS A 41 -11.61 -4.62 12.52
C LYS A 41 -11.28 -4.98 13.98
N PRO A 42 -12.11 -5.79 14.66
CA PRO A 42 -11.76 -6.30 15.97
C PRO A 42 -10.49 -7.14 15.84
N SER A 43 -9.47 -6.83 16.66
CA SER A 43 -8.23 -7.60 16.71
C SER A 43 -8.49 -8.97 17.33
N GLY A 44 -8.27 -10.03 16.57
CA GLY A 44 -8.29 -11.40 17.06
C GLY A 44 -6.94 -11.82 17.64
N TYR A 45 -6.87 -13.07 18.09
CA TYR A 45 -5.66 -13.66 18.65
C TYR A 45 -4.51 -13.73 17.63
N TRP A 46 -4.82 -13.92 16.34
CA TRP A 46 -3.84 -14.05 15.28
C TRP A 46 -3.05 -12.76 15.04
N GLU A 47 -3.70 -11.61 15.15
CA GLU A 47 -3.06 -10.30 15.03
C GLU A 47 -2.03 -10.09 16.14
N PHE A 48 -2.34 -10.49 17.38
CA PHE A 48 -1.40 -10.41 18.50
C PHE A 48 -0.23 -11.38 18.36
N ILE A 49 -0.48 -12.62 17.90
CA ILE A 49 0.58 -13.60 17.63
C ILE A 49 1.52 -13.05 16.55
N ASN A 50 0.98 -12.53 15.45
CA ASN A 50 1.78 -11.93 14.38
C ASN A 50 2.60 -10.75 14.92
N LEU A 51 1.99 -9.84 15.69
CA LEU A 51 2.69 -8.69 16.28
C LEU A 51 3.84 -9.14 17.19
N PHE A 52 3.61 -10.15 18.04
CA PHE A 52 4.64 -10.69 18.91
C PHE A 52 5.81 -11.30 18.12
N ILE A 53 5.51 -12.09 17.08
CA ILE A 53 6.54 -12.67 16.22
C ILE A 53 7.36 -11.58 15.53
N GLN A 54 6.72 -10.55 14.97
CA GLN A 54 7.41 -9.42 14.33
C GLN A 54 8.35 -8.70 15.30
N ILE A 55 7.86 -8.35 16.50
CA ILE A 55 8.68 -7.70 17.53
C ILE A 55 9.86 -8.59 17.94
N ALA A 56 9.65 -9.89 18.08
CA ALA A 56 10.71 -10.83 18.45
C ALA A 56 11.79 -10.91 17.35
N LEU A 57 11.40 -10.93 16.07
CA LEU A 57 12.33 -10.92 14.95
C LEU A 57 13.12 -9.60 14.87
N ASP A 58 12.45 -8.45 15.03
CA ASP A 58 13.11 -7.15 15.04
C ASP A 58 14.09 -7.02 16.21
N ALA A 59 13.70 -7.48 17.40
CA ALA A 59 14.57 -7.49 18.58
C ALA A 59 15.78 -8.41 18.38
N THR A 60 15.58 -9.57 17.75
CA THR A 60 16.66 -10.50 17.38
C THR A 60 17.62 -9.86 16.40
N LEU A 61 17.10 -9.16 15.38
CA LEU A 61 17.90 -8.44 14.39
C LEU A 61 18.76 -7.36 15.05
N ILE A 62 18.17 -6.56 15.94
CA ILE A 62 18.88 -5.53 16.71
C ILE A 62 19.95 -6.15 17.60
N TYR A 63 19.63 -7.25 18.29
CA TYR A 63 20.56 -7.89 19.21
C TYR A 63 21.83 -8.40 18.51
N PHE A 64 21.68 -9.05 17.36
CA PHE A 64 22.81 -9.65 16.64
C PHE A 64 23.55 -8.69 15.69
N TRP A 65 22.85 -7.75 15.05
CA TRP A 65 23.43 -6.88 14.01
C TRP A 65 23.27 -5.37 14.29
N GLY A 66 22.70 -4.99 15.42
CA GLY A 66 22.46 -3.60 15.81
C GLY A 66 21.32 -2.93 15.04
N TRP A 67 21.25 -1.60 15.14
CA TRP A 67 20.15 -0.81 14.57
C TRP A 67 20.21 -0.59 13.06
N LYS A 68 21.39 -0.76 12.45
CA LYS A 68 21.60 -0.44 11.02
C LYS A 68 20.72 -1.27 10.08
N PRO A 69 20.62 -2.61 10.23
CA PRO A 69 19.75 -3.41 9.36
C PRO A 69 18.28 -3.07 9.55
N LEU A 70 17.84 -2.82 10.78
CA LEU A 70 16.45 -2.40 11.03
C LEU A 70 16.14 -1.07 10.33
N ALA A 71 17.02 -0.08 10.45
CA ALA A 71 16.89 1.18 9.75
C ALA A 71 16.88 0.99 8.22
N TYR A 72 17.75 0.12 7.70
CA TYR A 72 17.76 -0.24 6.27
C TYR A 72 16.43 -0.83 5.82
N LEU A 73 15.87 -1.81 6.55
CA LEU A 73 14.59 -2.46 6.20
C LEU A 73 13.42 -1.46 6.20
N ILE A 74 13.36 -0.59 7.22
CA ILE A 74 12.34 0.45 7.31
C ILE A 74 12.47 1.42 6.12
N LEU A 75 13.67 1.97 5.90
CA LEU A 75 13.91 2.94 4.81
C LEU A 75 13.69 2.31 3.43
N SER A 76 14.12 1.07 3.21
CA SER A 76 13.91 0.36 1.94
C SER A 76 12.43 0.11 1.67
N THR A 77 11.64 -0.15 2.72
CA THR A 77 10.19 -0.30 2.60
C THR A 77 9.55 1.02 2.13
N PHE A 78 9.91 2.16 2.73
CA PHE A 78 9.40 3.47 2.31
C PHE A 78 9.77 3.83 0.86
N VAL A 79 11.00 3.55 0.45
CA VAL A 79 11.39 3.79 -0.94
C VAL A 79 10.64 2.85 -1.88
N GLY A 80 10.60 1.55 -1.55
CA GLY A 80 10.03 0.49 -2.39
C GLY A 80 8.52 0.56 -2.57
N GLY A 81 7.76 0.89 -1.52
CA GLY A 81 6.29 1.01 -1.59
C GLY A 81 5.78 2.45 -1.72
N GLY A 82 6.67 3.44 -1.73
CA GLY A 82 6.33 4.85 -1.93
C GLY A 82 6.79 5.37 -3.29
N MET A 83 8.00 5.95 -3.34
CA MET A 83 8.51 6.64 -4.54
C MET A 83 8.95 5.72 -5.69
N HIS A 84 9.12 4.42 -5.44
CA HIS A 84 9.55 3.50 -6.49
C HIS A 84 8.52 3.44 -7.62
N PRO A 85 8.90 3.52 -8.91
CA PRO A 85 7.95 3.53 -10.02
C PRO A 85 6.97 2.34 -10.01
N MET A 86 7.43 1.17 -9.54
CA MET A 86 6.57 -0.01 -9.41
C MET A 86 5.52 0.13 -8.31
N ALA A 87 5.71 0.98 -7.28
CA ALA A 87 4.69 1.28 -6.29
C ALA A 87 3.50 2.07 -6.87
N GLY A 88 3.65 2.62 -8.08
CA GLY A 88 2.55 3.26 -8.81
C GLY A 88 1.35 2.33 -9.07
N HIS A 89 1.52 1.00 -9.00
CA HIS A 89 0.41 0.06 -9.12
C HIS A 89 -0.67 0.27 -8.05
N PHE A 90 -0.29 0.66 -6.81
CA PHE A 90 -1.25 0.96 -5.74
C PHE A 90 -2.22 2.08 -6.12
N ILE A 91 -1.76 3.04 -6.93
CA ILE A 91 -2.57 4.14 -7.46
C ILE A 91 -3.28 3.70 -8.75
N ALA A 92 -2.64 2.94 -9.62
CA ALA A 92 -3.25 2.55 -10.90
C ALA A 92 -4.46 1.63 -10.74
N GLU A 93 -4.40 0.69 -9.79
CA GLU A 93 -5.43 -0.35 -9.61
C GLU A 93 -6.74 0.18 -9.00
N HIS A 94 -6.66 1.26 -8.22
CA HIS A 94 -7.80 1.79 -7.46
C HIS A 94 -8.37 3.09 -8.05
N TYR A 95 -7.76 3.64 -9.10
CA TYR A 95 -8.18 4.90 -9.72
C TYR A 95 -8.72 4.66 -11.13
N VAL A 96 -9.98 5.02 -11.31
CA VAL A 96 -10.68 4.91 -12.59
C VAL A 96 -10.28 6.08 -13.48
N PHE A 97 -9.37 5.85 -14.43
CA PHE A 97 -8.94 6.87 -15.39
C PHE A 97 -9.84 6.97 -16.62
N LYS A 98 -10.52 5.88 -17.01
CA LYS A 98 -11.40 5.84 -18.18
C LYS A 98 -12.69 5.09 -17.86
N LEU A 99 -13.81 5.82 -17.88
CA LEU A 99 -15.12 5.20 -17.72
C LEU A 99 -15.29 4.08 -18.78
N ASP A 100 -15.88 2.95 -18.36
CA ASP A 100 -16.12 1.75 -19.18
C ASP A 100 -14.89 0.84 -19.48
N GLN A 101 -13.77 1.05 -18.80
CA GLN A 101 -12.65 0.12 -18.82
C GLN A 101 -12.78 -0.96 -17.74
N GLU A 102 -12.95 -2.21 -18.16
CA GLU A 102 -13.17 -3.39 -17.29
C GLU A 102 -11.95 -3.76 -16.44
N THR A 103 -10.71 -3.48 -16.90
CA THR A 103 -9.49 -3.78 -16.14
C THR A 103 -8.48 -2.63 -16.18
N TYR A 104 -7.91 -2.29 -15.04
CA TYR A 104 -6.82 -1.30 -14.90
C TYR A 104 -5.43 -1.95 -14.77
N SER A 105 -5.35 -3.24 -15.09
CA SER A 105 -4.12 -4.03 -14.98
C SER A 105 -3.00 -3.52 -15.88
N TYR A 106 -1.78 -3.51 -15.34
CA TYR A 106 -0.58 -3.10 -16.07
C TYR A 106 0.08 -4.30 -16.77
N TYR A 107 0.21 -4.25 -18.09
CA TYR A 107 0.82 -5.32 -18.92
C TYR A 107 2.17 -4.94 -19.53
N GLY A 108 2.77 -3.82 -19.12
CA GLY A 108 4.06 -3.37 -19.67
C GLY A 108 5.28 -4.15 -19.14
N PRO A 109 6.51 -3.73 -19.49
CA PRO A 109 7.74 -4.48 -19.17
C PRO A 109 7.94 -4.77 -17.68
N LEU A 110 7.51 -3.86 -16.81
CA LEU A 110 7.62 -4.04 -15.36
C LEU A 110 6.72 -5.17 -14.83
N ASN A 111 5.73 -5.63 -15.60
CA ASN A 111 4.88 -6.76 -15.23
C ASN A 111 5.71 -8.05 -15.06
N LEU A 112 6.81 -8.21 -15.82
CA LEU A 112 7.74 -9.33 -15.64
C LEU A 112 8.41 -9.30 -14.25
N LEU A 113 8.78 -8.10 -13.78
CA LEU A 113 9.44 -7.90 -12.49
C LEU A 113 8.48 -8.08 -11.31
N THR A 114 7.18 -7.89 -11.54
CA THR A 114 6.11 -8.15 -10.55
C THR A 114 5.53 -9.56 -10.66
N TRP A 115 6.25 -10.52 -11.27
CA TRP A 115 5.75 -11.89 -11.48
C TRP A 115 4.38 -11.96 -12.16
N SER A 116 4.19 -11.17 -13.22
CA SER A 116 2.99 -11.23 -14.06
C SER A 116 1.70 -10.85 -13.30
N VAL A 117 1.79 -10.03 -12.25
CA VAL A 117 0.65 -9.58 -11.43
C VAL A 117 -0.49 -8.97 -12.24
N GLY A 118 -0.21 -8.31 -13.37
CA GLY A 118 -1.23 -7.73 -14.25
C GLY A 118 -2.20 -8.77 -14.84
N TYR A 119 -1.86 -10.06 -14.79
CA TYR A 119 -2.77 -11.14 -15.19
C TYR A 119 -3.63 -11.69 -14.05
N HIS A 120 -3.39 -11.29 -12.79
CA HIS A 120 -4.27 -11.55 -11.66
C HIS A 120 -5.51 -10.65 -11.76
N ASN A 121 -6.41 -10.99 -12.67
CA ASN A 121 -7.65 -10.25 -12.90
C ASN A 121 -8.68 -10.58 -11.81
N VAL A 122 -8.52 -10.01 -10.61
CA VAL A 122 -9.45 -10.23 -9.48
C VAL A 122 -9.67 -8.94 -8.68
N HIS A 123 -10.15 -7.83 -9.31
CA HIS A 123 -10.66 -6.71 -8.51
C HIS A 123 -11.62 -5.70 -9.15
N ILE A 124 -12.26 -5.96 -10.30
CA ILE A 124 -13.05 -4.88 -10.95
C ILE A 124 -14.52 -5.26 -11.26
N GLY A 125 -14.89 -6.54 -11.15
CA GLY A 125 -16.27 -6.99 -11.37
C GLY A 125 -17.30 -6.61 -10.29
N LYS A 126 -16.93 -5.88 -9.23
CA LYS A 126 -17.87 -5.50 -8.14
C LYS A 126 -18.30 -4.04 -8.13
N ILE A 127 -17.61 -3.14 -8.85
CA ILE A 127 -17.94 -1.70 -8.82
C ILE A 127 -19.05 -1.36 -9.82
N LEU A 128 -19.23 -2.17 -10.88
CA LEU A 128 -20.25 -1.94 -11.91
C LEU A 128 -21.63 -2.57 -11.61
N THR A 129 -21.76 -3.38 -10.56
CA THR A 129 -23.03 -4.05 -10.21
C THR A 129 -23.84 -3.34 -9.12
N GLU A 130 -23.35 -2.23 -8.55
CA GLU A 130 -24.05 -1.46 -7.51
C GLU A 130 -24.44 -0.03 -7.95
N ARG A 131 -24.73 0.17 -9.25
CA ARG A 131 -25.42 1.37 -9.74
C ARG A 131 -26.81 1.04 -10.26
#